data_AF-A0A7C5S2S3-F1
#
_entry.id   AF-A0A7C5S2S3-F1
#
_cell.length_a   1.000
_cell.length_b   1.000
_cell.length_c   1.000
_cell.angle_alpha   90.00
_cell.angle_beta   90.00
_cell.angle_gamma   90.00
#
_symmetry.space_group_name_H-M   'P 1'
#
loop_
_entity.id
_entity.type
_entity.pdbx_description
1 polymer ?
#
loop_
_entity_poly.entity_id
_entity_poly.type
_entity_poly.pdbx_seq_one_letter_code
_entity_poly.pdbx_strand_id
1 'polypeptide(L)'
;MAADLFPDKLVHLDLKGAPPRLPYLLDFMSFAKAAGATGFLVEWEDAFPWADRELRAPTACSEDEVNKIIGRAAELDMEIVPLVQTFGHLEFVLKHKRFRNLREKAEFLMDICPLHADALPLVLGLIDDLLRLHPAIRRIHLGGDEVWSLGSCERCGPFEQKNGKAALYLHHAAPIIEAVKGRGLVPMLWDDMMRSWPIPELNRLSGVQLVVWRYG
;
A
#
# COMPACT_ATOMS: atom_id res chain seq x y z
N MET A 1 -36.79 -2.66 -2.29
CA MET A 1 -35.61 -2.70 -1.39
C MET A 1 -34.75 -1.50 -1.74
N ALA A 2 -34.34 -0.68 -0.78
CA ALA A 2 -33.43 0.44 -1.06
C ALA A 2 -32.10 -0.12 -1.58
N ALA A 3 -31.48 0.53 -2.57
CA ALA A 3 -30.15 0.15 -3.03
C ALA A 3 -29.17 0.30 -1.86
N ASP A 4 -28.28 -0.68 -1.66
CA ASP A 4 -27.22 -0.57 -0.67
C ASP A 4 -26.32 0.62 -1.05
N LEU A 5 -26.26 1.63 -0.19
CA LEU A 5 -25.47 2.84 -0.42
C LEU A 5 -23.97 2.56 -0.38
N PHE A 6 -23.57 1.45 0.23
CA PHE A 6 -22.17 1.03 0.38
C PHE A 6 -22.01 -0.42 -0.05
N PRO A 7 -21.98 -0.71 -1.37
CA PRO A 7 -21.86 -2.07 -1.87
C PRO A 7 -20.54 -2.75 -1.46
N ASP A 8 -19.48 -1.96 -1.21
CA ASP A 8 -18.19 -2.41 -0.72
C ASP A 8 -18.05 -2.12 0.79
N LYS A 9 -17.95 -3.18 1.60
CA LYS A 9 -17.73 -3.14 3.05
C LYS A 9 -16.48 -3.95 3.37
N LEU A 10 -15.32 -3.30 3.25
CA LEU A 10 -14.04 -3.94 3.47
C LEU A 10 -13.62 -3.84 4.94
N VAL A 11 -13.12 -4.94 5.50
CA VAL A 11 -12.44 -4.93 6.79
C VAL A 11 -10.95 -4.74 6.57
N HIS A 12 -10.36 -3.71 7.19
CA HIS A 12 -8.92 -3.48 7.12
C HIS A 12 -8.18 -4.39 8.11
N LEU A 13 -7.33 -5.26 7.58
CA LEU A 13 -6.43 -6.13 8.32
C LEU A 13 -5.02 -5.54 8.26
N ASP A 14 -4.60 -4.92 9.36
CA ASP A 14 -3.20 -4.53 9.58
C ASP A 14 -2.45 -5.73 10.16
N LEU A 15 -1.52 -6.29 9.38
CA LEU A 15 -0.78 -7.50 9.74
C LEU A 15 0.65 -7.21 10.21
N LYS A 16 1.09 -5.96 10.26
CA LYS A 16 2.49 -5.62 10.54
C LYS A 16 2.93 -6.01 11.95
N GLY A 17 4.17 -6.46 12.06
CA GLY A 17 4.83 -6.82 13.33
C GLY A 17 4.32 -8.10 14.00
N ALA A 18 3.02 -8.20 14.29
CA ALA A 18 2.42 -9.30 15.04
C ALA A 18 1.12 -9.79 14.39
N PRO A 19 1.20 -10.42 13.20
CA PRO A 19 0.01 -10.94 12.53
C PRO A 19 -0.69 -11.99 13.41
N PRO A 20 -2.05 -12.02 13.44
CA PRO A 20 -2.78 -13.09 14.11
C PRO A 20 -2.39 -14.46 13.55
N ARG A 21 -2.52 -15.51 14.37
CA ARG A 21 -2.28 -16.88 13.90
C ARG A 21 -3.27 -17.23 12.79
N LEU A 22 -2.81 -17.95 11.78
CA LEU A 22 -3.62 -18.31 10.62
C LEU A 22 -5.00 -18.88 10.99
N PRO A 23 -5.17 -19.88 11.90
CA PRO A 23 -6.49 -20.42 12.21
C PRO A 23 -7.47 -19.34 12.72
N TYR A 24 -7.00 -18.43 13.57
CA TYR A 24 -7.83 -17.34 14.07
C TYR A 24 -8.22 -16.38 12.95
N LEU A 25 -7.28 -16.06 12.04
CA LEU A 25 -7.56 -15.18 10.92
C LEU A 25 -8.64 -15.76 10.00
N LEU A 26 -8.58 -17.07 9.70
CA LEU A 26 -9.59 -17.75 8.87
C LEU A 26 -10.98 -17.78 9.55
N ASP A 27 -11.02 -17.97 10.87
CA ASP A 27 -12.27 -17.89 11.65
C ASP A 27 -12.83 -16.46 11.66
N PHE A 28 -11.96 -15.46 11.85
CA PHE A 28 -12.32 -14.05 11.80
C PHE A 28 -12.90 -13.65 10.44
N MET A 29 -12.35 -14.16 9.34
CA MET A 29 -12.89 -13.88 8.01
C MET A 29 -14.33 -14.39 7.86
N SER A 30 -14.61 -15.56 8.43
CA SER A 30 -15.95 -16.15 8.45
C SER A 30 -16.92 -15.30 9.28
N PHE A 31 -16.45 -14.83 10.44
CA PHE A 31 -17.21 -13.90 11.28
C PHE A 31 -17.50 -12.59 10.55
N ALA A 32 -16.52 -11.99 9.89
CA ALA A 32 -16.69 -10.75 9.14
C ALA A 32 -17.71 -10.89 8.00
N LYS A 33 -17.70 -12.02 7.27
CA LYS A 33 -18.75 -12.33 6.28
C LYS A 33 -20.13 -12.38 6.92
N ALA A 34 -20.27 -13.08 8.04
CA ALA A 34 -21.53 -13.17 8.77
C ALA A 34 -22.00 -11.80 9.30
N ALA A 35 -21.07 -10.89 9.61
CA ALA A 35 -21.34 -9.52 10.00
C ALA A 35 -21.66 -8.58 8.82
N GLY A 36 -21.60 -9.07 7.57
CA GLY A 36 -21.97 -8.33 6.36
C GLY A 36 -20.82 -7.67 5.60
N ALA A 37 -19.56 -8.01 5.91
CA ALA A 37 -18.41 -7.58 5.11
C ALA A 37 -18.45 -8.22 3.70
N THR A 38 -17.92 -7.50 2.72
CA THR A 38 -17.82 -7.97 1.32
C THR A 38 -16.39 -8.22 0.87
N GLY A 39 -15.40 -7.87 1.70
CA GLY A 39 -13.99 -8.13 1.41
C GLY A 39 -13.07 -7.70 2.53
N PHE A 40 -11.77 -7.81 2.28
CA PHE A 40 -10.69 -7.37 3.16
C PHE A 40 -9.72 -6.48 2.41
N LEU A 41 -9.32 -5.38 3.06
CA LEU A 41 -8.10 -4.66 2.72
C LEU A 41 -6.99 -5.26 3.58
N VAL A 42 -5.91 -5.76 2.98
CA VAL A 42 -4.86 -6.48 3.71
C VAL A 42 -3.54 -5.74 3.61
N GLU A 43 -3.16 -5.06 4.68
CA GLU A 43 -1.87 -4.40 4.82
C GLU A 43 -0.84 -5.39 5.34
N TRP A 44 0.10 -5.77 4.46
CA TRP A 44 1.01 -6.87 4.73
C TRP A 44 2.33 -6.46 5.40
N GLU A 45 2.97 -5.38 4.94
CA GLU A 45 4.31 -4.93 5.37
C GLU A 45 5.30 -6.10 5.58
N ASP A 46 5.94 -6.23 6.76
CA ASP A 46 6.92 -7.29 7.04
C ASP A 46 6.31 -8.67 7.31
N ALA A 47 4.98 -8.80 7.35
CA ALA A 47 4.31 -10.09 7.45
C ALA A 47 4.24 -10.85 6.11
N PHE A 48 4.48 -10.18 4.97
CA PHE A 48 4.49 -10.85 3.67
C PHE A 48 5.75 -11.70 3.44
N PRO A 49 5.66 -12.85 2.75
CA PRO A 49 6.83 -13.63 2.30
C PRO A 49 7.58 -12.99 1.10
N TRP A 50 8.05 -11.75 1.24
CA TRP A 50 8.83 -11.02 0.22
C TRP A 50 9.96 -11.86 -0.38
N ALA A 51 10.25 -11.81 -1.68
CA ALA A 51 11.35 -12.59 -2.25
C ALA A 51 12.68 -12.28 -1.53
N ASP A 52 12.87 -11.01 -1.15
CA ASP A 52 13.93 -10.56 -0.27
C ASP A 52 13.66 -10.95 1.20
N ARG A 53 14.45 -11.89 1.71
CA ARG A 53 14.32 -12.39 3.09
C ARG A 53 14.65 -11.34 4.15
N GLU A 54 15.39 -10.29 3.80
CA GLU A 54 15.74 -9.22 4.75
C GLU A 54 14.49 -8.43 5.16
N LEU A 55 13.49 -8.34 4.28
CA LEU A 55 12.25 -7.58 4.50
C LEU A 55 11.20 -8.31 5.35
N ARG A 56 11.45 -9.57 5.71
CA ARG A 56 10.49 -10.43 6.41
C ARG A 56 10.67 -10.33 7.92
N ALA A 57 9.58 -10.18 8.65
CA ALA A 57 9.58 -10.40 10.10
C ALA A 57 9.83 -11.88 10.41
N PRO A 58 10.35 -12.23 11.61
CA PRO A 58 10.42 -13.63 12.06
C PRO A 58 9.06 -14.33 12.09
N THR A 59 7.98 -13.55 12.19
CA THR A 59 6.58 -13.96 12.21
C THR A 59 5.90 -13.89 10.84
N ALA A 60 6.66 -13.62 9.76
CA ALA A 60 6.10 -13.50 8.41
C ALA A 60 5.39 -14.79 7.99
N CYS A 61 4.26 -14.62 7.31
CA CYS A 61 3.52 -15.71 6.71
C CYS A 61 4.39 -16.44 5.68
N SER A 62 4.18 -17.74 5.53
CA SER A 62 4.64 -18.48 4.36
C SER A 62 3.72 -18.25 3.15
N GLU A 63 4.19 -18.56 1.95
CA GLU A 63 3.36 -18.45 0.73
C GLU A 63 2.09 -19.31 0.82
N ASP A 64 2.19 -20.50 1.42
CA ASP A 64 1.04 -21.38 1.68
C ASP A 64 0.01 -20.74 2.61
N GLU A 65 0.44 -19.96 3.60
CA GLU A 65 -0.47 -19.25 4.50
C GLU A 65 -1.15 -18.08 3.79
N VAL A 66 -0.44 -17.33 2.96
CA VAL A 66 -1.01 -16.30 2.08
C VAL A 66 -2.07 -16.93 1.16
N ASN A 67 -1.73 -18.03 0.49
CA ASN A 67 -2.67 -18.76 -0.38
C ASN A 67 -3.91 -19.26 0.37
N LYS A 68 -3.78 -19.69 1.63
CA LYS A 68 -4.92 -20.08 2.47
C LYS A 68 -5.81 -18.88 2.82
N ILE A 69 -5.24 -17.72 3.11
CA ILE A 69 -6.00 -16.49 3.37
C ILE A 69 -6.78 -16.10 2.10
N ILE A 70 -6.12 -16.06 0.95
CA ILE A 70 -6.76 -15.71 -0.33
C ILE A 70 -7.83 -16.75 -0.70
N GLY A 71 -7.52 -18.04 -0.57
CA GLY A 71 -8.47 -19.13 -0.81
C GLY A 71 -9.70 -19.04 0.07
N ARG A 72 -9.53 -18.70 1.35
CA ARG A 72 -10.64 -18.52 2.28
C ARG A 72 -11.54 -17.35 1.90
N ALA A 73 -10.98 -16.24 1.43
CA ALA A 73 -11.78 -15.13 0.92
C ALA A 73 -12.61 -15.56 -0.31
N ALA A 74 -12.00 -16.30 -1.23
CA ALA A 74 -12.69 -16.83 -2.41
C ALA A 74 -13.83 -17.79 -2.05
N GLU A 75 -13.61 -18.71 -1.09
CA GLU A 75 -14.66 -19.61 -0.56
C GLU A 75 -15.85 -18.86 0.05
N LEU A 76 -15.58 -17.70 0.66
CA LEU A 76 -16.59 -16.83 1.27
C LEU A 76 -17.22 -15.84 0.30
N ASP A 77 -16.84 -15.87 -0.98
CA ASP A 77 -17.21 -14.88 -1.99
C ASP A 77 -16.94 -13.45 -1.47
N MET A 78 -15.68 -13.22 -1.08
CA MET A 78 -15.17 -11.97 -0.54
C MET A 78 -13.95 -11.50 -1.34
N GLU A 79 -13.87 -10.20 -1.60
CA GLU A 79 -12.71 -9.60 -2.26
C GLU A 79 -11.50 -9.50 -1.33
N ILE A 80 -10.30 -9.69 -1.88
CA ILE A 80 -9.04 -9.28 -1.26
C ILE A 80 -8.47 -8.10 -2.04
N VAL A 81 -8.24 -6.99 -1.35
CA VAL A 81 -7.46 -5.86 -1.83
C VAL A 81 -6.14 -5.86 -1.05
N PRO A 82 -5.01 -6.28 -1.65
CA PRO A 82 -3.74 -6.19 -0.97
C PRO A 82 -3.29 -4.72 -0.91
N LEU A 83 -2.73 -4.33 0.22
CA LEU A 83 -2.09 -3.04 0.45
C LEU A 83 -0.58 -3.25 0.55
N VAL A 84 0.16 -2.52 -0.27
CA VAL A 84 1.61 -2.39 -0.19
C VAL A 84 1.96 -0.93 0.02
N GLN A 85 2.81 -0.65 0.99
CA GLN A 85 3.32 0.69 1.21
C GLN A 85 4.32 1.04 0.12
N THR A 86 4.12 2.20 -0.52
CA THR A 86 4.94 2.62 -1.66
C THR A 86 5.65 3.95 -1.46
N PHE A 87 5.37 4.69 -0.38
CA PHE A 87 5.92 6.02 -0.18
C PHE A 87 6.26 6.32 1.29
N GLY A 88 5.24 6.48 2.12
CA GLY A 88 5.34 6.46 3.58
C GLY A 88 5.28 5.04 4.12
N HIS A 89 5.40 4.89 5.43
CA HIS A 89 5.30 3.62 6.16
C HIS A 89 6.19 2.49 5.61
N LEU A 90 7.38 2.83 5.09
CA LEU A 90 8.35 1.87 4.56
C LEU A 90 9.38 1.41 5.62
N GLU A 91 9.08 1.50 6.92
CA GLU A 91 10.01 1.12 7.99
C GLU A 91 10.51 -0.30 7.83
N PHE A 92 9.63 -1.22 7.39
CA PHE A 92 10.02 -2.60 7.15
C PHE A 92 11.12 -2.76 6.10
N VAL A 93 11.26 -1.81 5.19
CA VAL A 93 12.31 -1.77 4.16
C VAL A 93 13.46 -0.87 4.61
N LEU A 94 13.17 0.38 4.92
CA LEU A 94 14.17 1.41 5.12
C LEU A 94 14.92 1.27 6.44
N LYS A 95 14.47 0.43 7.40
CA LYS A 95 15.25 0.08 8.60
C LYS A 95 16.58 -0.60 8.27
N HIS A 96 16.66 -1.31 7.15
CA HIS A 96 17.83 -2.08 6.76
C HIS A 96 18.95 -1.21 6.19
N LYS A 97 20.21 -1.57 6.49
CA LYS A 97 21.39 -0.78 6.10
C LYS A 97 21.49 -0.59 4.59
N ARG A 98 21.09 -1.60 3.80
CA ARG A 98 21.12 -1.58 2.33
C ARG A 98 20.24 -0.49 1.73
N PHE A 99 19.12 -0.17 2.38
CA PHE A 99 18.15 0.81 1.86
C PHE A 99 18.27 2.19 2.52
N ARG A 100 19.24 2.40 3.41
CA ARG A 100 19.40 3.65 4.17
C ARG A 100 19.54 4.89 3.28
N ASN A 101 20.20 4.77 2.14
CA ASN A 101 20.44 5.88 1.21
C ASN A 101 19.17 6.31 0.46
N LEU A 102 18.11 5.49 0.51
CA LEU A 102 16.84 5.76 -0.14
C LEU A 102 15.90 6.60 0.73
N ARG A 103 16.22 6.84 2.00
CA ARG A 103 15.35 7.60 2.91
C ARG A 103 15.28 9.06 2.47
N GLU A 104 14.10 9.66 2.59
CA GLU A 104 13.92 11.10 2.42
C GLU A 104 14.70 11.86 3.49
N LYS A 105 14.56 11.46 4.76
CA LYS A 105 15.39 12.01 5.85
C LYS A 105 16.21 10.91 6.49
N ALA A 106 17.52 11.12 6.64
CA ALA A 106 18.46 10.06 7.04
C ALA A 106 18.09 9.37 8.37
N GLU A 107 17.53 10.13 9.32
CA GLU A 107 17.07 9.66 10.63
C GLU A 107 15.66 9.06 10.64
N PHE A 108 14.85 9.27 9.60
CA PHE A 108 13.48 8.72 9.53
C PHE A 108 13.43 7.48 8.65
N LEU A 109 12.67 6.49 9.12
CA LEU A 109 12.59 5.17 8.48
C LEU A 109 11.33 5.00 7.63
N MET A 110 10.43 5.97 7.62
CA MET A 110 9.10 5.82 7.03
C MET A 110 9.10 6.20 5.55
N ASP A 111 9.80 7.28 5.21
CA ASP A 111 9.61 7.96 3.93
C ASP A 111 10.77 7.68 2.97
N ILE A 112 10.45 7.20 1.76
CA ILE A 112 11.42 7.06 0.68
C ILE A 112 11.61 8.39 -0.07
N CYS A 113 12.84 8.68 -0.48
CA CYS A 113 13.20 9.83 -1.29
C CYS A 113 12.71 9.62 -2.73
N PRO A 114 11.71 10.39 -3.20
CA PRO A 114 11.09 10.17 -4.51
C PRO A 114 12.02 10.49 -5.69
N LEU A 115 13.09 11.27 -5.46
CA LEU A 115 14.07 11.63 -6.49
C LEU A 115 15.31 10.74 -6.49
N HIS A 116 15.37 9.72 -5.62
CA HIS A 116 16.46 8.76 -5.65
C HIS A 116 16.24 7.76 -6.79
N ALA A 117 17.27 7.51 -7.62
CA ALA A 117 17.16 6.68 -8.82
C ALA A 117 16.65 5.25 -8.55
N ASP A 118 17.03 4.68 -7.40
CA ASP A 118 16.63 3.34 -6.99
C ASP A 118 15.27 3.26 -6.27
N ALA A 119 14.61 4.39 -5.99
CA ALA A 119 13.33 4.40 -5.27
C ALA A 119 12.22 3.72 -6.08
N LEU A 120 12.04 4.12 -7.34
CA LEU A 120 11.03 3.54 -8.21
C LEU A 120 11.27 2.05 -8.50
N PRO A 121 12.49 1.60 -8.89
CA PRO A 121 12.76 0.16 -9.07
C PRO A 121 12.48 -0.69 -7.83
N LEU A 122 12.84 -0.19 -6.63
CA LEU A 122 12.55 -0.90 -5.38
C LEU A 122 11.04 -1.09 -5.18
N VAL A 123 10.27 -0.02 -5.31
CA VAL A 123 8.81 -0.06 -5.11
C VAL A 123 8.12 -0.93 -6.15
N LEU A 124 8.52 -0.85 -7.42
CA LEU A 124 7.98 -1.73 -8.46
C LEU A 124 8.30 -3.21 -8.18
N GLY A 125 9.48 -3.51 -7.63
CA GLY A 125 9.82 -4.87 -7.19
C GLY A 125 8.93 -5.38 -6.05
N LEU A 126 8.59 -4.53 -5.07
CA LEU A 126 7.62 -4.88 -4.02
C LEU A 126 6.23 -5.17 -4.61
N ILE A 127 5.79 -4.35 -5.57
CA ILE A 127 4.51 -4.59 -6.25
C ILE A 127 4.54 -5.91 -7.02
N ASP A 128 5.62 -6.20 -7.74
CA ASP A 128 5.78 -7.47 -8.47
C ASP A 128 5.71 -8.70 -7.55
N ASP A 129 6.41 -8.65 -6.41
CA ASP A 129 6.39 -9.71 -5.39
C ASP A 129 4.98 -9.91 -4.83
N LEU A 130 4.26 -8.81 -4.53
CA LEU A 130 2.90 -8.87 -4.01
C LEU A 130 1.93 -9.49 -5.02
N LEU A 131 2.01 -9.05 -6.28
CA LEU A 131 1.12 -9.50 -7.36
C LEU A 131 1.36 -10.97 -7.73
N ARG A 132 2.56 -11.51 -7.53
CA ARG A 132 2.87 -12.93 -7.73
C ARG A 132 1.96 -13.85 -6.91
N LEU A 133 1.62 -13.46 -5.68
CA LEU A 133 0.71 -14.22 -4.80
C LEU A 133 -0.75 -13.77 -4.90
N HIS A 134 -1.04 -12.69 -5.63
CA HIS A 134 -2.38 -12.13 -5.79
C HIS A 134 -2.83 -12.07 -7.27
N PRO A 135 -2.84 -13.19 -8.01
CA PRO A 135 -3.05 -13.18 -9.47
C PRO A 135 -4.46 -12.80 -9.92
N ALA A 136 -5.46 -12.85 -9.03
CA ALA A 136 -6.88 -12.68 -9.36
C ALA A 136 -7.51 -11.39 -8.79
N ILE A 137 -6.70 -10.47 -8.26
CA ILE A 137 -7.22 -9.22 -7.69
C ILE A 137 -7.67 -8.24 -8.78
N ARG A 138 -8.60 -7.35 -8.43
CA ARG A 138 -9.07 -6.25 -9.30
C ARG A 138 -8.47 -4.90 -8.91
N ARG A 139 -8.10 -4.76 -7.65
CA ARG A 139 -7.65 -3.52 -7.02
C ARG A 139 -6.41 -3.79 -6.19
N ILE A 140 -5.58 -2.78 -6.05
CA ILE A 140 -4.41 -2.79 -5.17
C ILE A 140 -4.33 -1.44 -4.47
N HIS A 141 -4.07 -1.45 -3.17
CA HIS A 141 -3.87 -0.25 -2.40
C HIS A 141 -2.37 0.05 -2.30
N LEU A 142 -1.96 1.25 -2.71
CA LEU A 142 -0.56 1.66 -2.81
C LEU A 142 -0.09 2.44 -1.57
N GLY A 143 -0.96 2.57 -0.57
CA GLY A 143 -0.71 3.36 0.64
C GLY A 143 -0.63 4.83 0.27
N GLY A 144 0.56 5.43 0.46
CA GLY A 144 0.88 6.77 -0.01
C GLY A 144 0.44 7.89 0.96
N ASP A 145 0.12 7.52 2.19
CA ASP A 145 -0.21 8.37 3.33
C ASP A 145 1.03 8.86 4.07
N GLU A 146 0.83 9.88 4.89
CA GLU A 146 1.69 10.26 6.01
C GLU A 146 3.18 10.49 5.68
N VAL A 147 3.49 10.92 4.45
CA VAL A 147 4.87 11.19 4.00
C VAL A 147 5.35 12.55 4.54
N TRP A 148 5.43 12.67 5.86
CA TRP A 148 5.58 13.95 6.55
C TRP A 148 6.94 14.62 6.32
N SER A 149 7.99 13.84 6.01
CA SER A 149 9.32 14.40 5.73
C SER A 149 9.54 14.76 4.25
N LEU A 150 8.51 14.59 3.40
CA LEU A 150 8.60 14.87 1.97
C LEU A 150 9.09 16.30 1.67
N GLY A 151 10.20 16.38 0.93
CA GLY A 151 10.85 17.64 0.55
C GLY A 151 11.98 18.08 1.47
N SER A 152 12.29 17.32 2.51
CA SER A 152 13.31 17.69 3.50
C SER A 152 14.75 17.37 3.08
N CYS A 153 14.95 16.55 2.05
CA CYS A 153 16.30 16.15 1.62
C CYS A 153 16.94 17.12 0.61
N GLU A 154 18.26 17.02 0.43
CA GLU A 154 19.01 17.88 -0.50
C GLU A 154 18.58 17.76 -1.97
N ARG A 155 17.99 16.62 -2.36
CA ARG A 155 17.43 16.42 -3.70
C ARG A 155 16.04 17.03 -3.82
N CYS A 156 15.17 16.74 -2.85
CA CYS A 156 13.75 17.01 -2.91
C CYS A 156 13.41 18.46 -2.55
N GLY A 157 14.16 19.10 -1.64
CA GLY A 157 13.93 20.49 -1.23
C GLY A 157 13.96 21.47 -2.40
N PRO A 158 15.01 21.48 -3.24
CA PRO A 158 15.05 22.34 -4.43
C PRO A 158 13.92 22.05 -5.43
N PHE A 159 13.54 20.78 -5.57
CA PHE A 159 12.43 20.39 -6.46
C PHE A 159 11.09 20.90 -5.92
N GLU A 160 10.82 20.72 -4.63
CA GLU A 160 9.60 21.19 -3.98
C GLU A 160 9.48 22.71 -4.07
N GLN A 161 10.55 23.45 -3.76
CA GLN A 161 10.54 24.92 -3.84
C GLN A 161 10.20 25.44 -5.24
N LYS A 162 10.64 24.72 -6.28
CA LYS A 162 10.41 25.10 -7.68
C LYS A 162 9.04 24.65 -8.22
N ASN A 163 8.58 23.45 -7.86
CA ASN A 163 7.45 22.80 -8.53
C ASN A 163 6.25 22.54 -7.59
N GLY A 164 6.43 22.71 -6.29
CA GLY A 164 5.43 22.41 -5.26
C GLY A 164 5.47 20.96 -4.76
N LYS A 165 4.92 20.74 -3.57
CA LYS A 165 4.87 19.44 -2.89
C LYS A 165 4.02 18.41 -3.64
N ALA A 166 2.89 18.82 -4.21
CA ALA A 166 2.05 17.95 -5.03
C ALA A 166 2.80 17.41 -6.26
N ALA A 167 3.59 18.25 -6.93
CA ALA A 167 4.42 17.82 -8.06
C ALA A 167 5.51 16.83 -7.62
N LEU A 168 6.10 17.03 -6.44
CA LEU A 168 7.08 16.12 -5.87
C LEU A 168 6.47 14.75 -5.53
N TYR A 169 5.27 14.74 -4.93
CA TYR A 169 4.55 13.49 -4.67
C TYR A 169 4.22 12.77 -5.99
N LEU A 170 3.68 13.49 -6.98
CA LEU A 170 3.31 12.94 -8.27
C LEU A 170 4.52 12.45 -9.09
N HIS A 171 5.73 12.98 -8.85
CA HIS A 171 6.94 12.45 -9.47
C HIS A 171 7.14 10.96 -9.12
N HIS A 172 6.80 10.58 -7.89
CA HIS A 172 6.91 9.22 -7.39
C HIS A 172 5.67 8.39 -7.71
N ALA A 173 4.50 8.89 -7.33
CA ALA A 173 3.26 8.11 -7.39
C ALA A 173 2.79 7.86 -8.83
N ALA A 174 2.96 8.81 -9.76
CA ALA A 174 2.44 8.68 -11.13
C ALA A 174 3.02 7.47 -11.89
N PRO A 175 4.35 7.23 -11.97
CA PRO A 175 4.87 6.04 -12.65
C PRO A 175 4.43 4.73 -11.98
N ILE A 176 4.24 4.71 -10.65
CA ILE A 176 3.72 3.54 -9.92
C ILE A 176 2.26 3.27 -10.30
N ILE A 177 1.43 4.32 -10.28
CA ILE A 177 0.02 4.26 -10.70
C ILE A 177 -0.11 3.75 -12.14
N GLU A 178 0.70 4.26 -13.06
CA GLU A 178 0.66 3.84 -14.46
C GLU A 178 1.13 2.40 -14.64
N ALA A 179 2.14 1.95 -13.87
CA ALA A 179 2.57 0.54 -13.88
C ALA A 179 1.46 -0.41 -13.41
N VAL A 180 0.69 -0.01 -12.40
CA VAL A 180 -0.46 -0.77 -11.87
C VAL A 180 -1.62 -0.78 -12.87
N LYS A 181 -1.97 0.38 -13.43
CA LYS A 181 -3.02 0.50 -14.46
C LYS A 181 -2.67 -0.29 -15.72
N GLY A 182 -1.40 -0.31 -16.11
CA GLY A 182 -0.90 -1.12 -17.23
C GLY A 182 -1.10 -2.63 -17.05
N ARG A 183 -1.31 -3.09 -15.80
CA ARG A 183 -1.66 -4.49 -15.47
C ARG A 183 -3.17 -4.73 -15.40
N GLY A 184 -3.98 -3.73 -15.73
CA GLY A 184 -5.45 -3.81 -15.67
C GLY A 184 -6.02 -3.70 -14.25
N LEU A 185 -5.21 -3.28 -13.27
CA LEU A 185 -5.62 -3.11 -11.89
C LEU A 185 -6.09 -1.67 -11.62
N VAL A 186 -7.03 -1.51 -10.70
CA VAL A 186 -7.44 -0.20 -10.19
C VAL A 186 -6.58 0.16 -8.96
N PRO A 187 -5.72 1.18 -9.05
CA PRO A 187 -4.94 1.63 -7.90
C PRO A 187 -5.83 2.37 -6.89
N MET A 188 -5.52 2.19 -5.61
CA MET A 188 -6.11 2.92 -4.49
C MET A 188 -5.01 3.66 -3.72
N LEU A 189 -5.31 4.84 -3.19
CA LEU A 189 -4.41 5.64 -2.36
C LEU A 189 -5.19 6.22 -1.18
N TRP A 190 -4.52 6.36 -0.04
CA TRP A 190 -5.04 7.16 1.06
C TRP A 190 -5.10 8.64 0.68
N ASP A 191 -6.09 9.37 1.18
CA ASP A 191 -6.40 10.72 0.68
C ASP A 191 -5.57 11.86 1.30
N ASP A 192 -4.96 11.64 2.47
CA ASP A 192 -4.45 12.68 3.38
C ASP A 192 -3.41 13.59 2.73
N MET A 193 -2.50 13.03 1.94
CA MET A 193 -1.47 13.78 1.24
C MET A 193 -2.03 14.69 0.13
N MET A 194 -3.28 14.45 -0.33
CA MET A 194 -3.92 15.11 -1.46
C MET A 194 -5.01 16.12 -1.07
N ARG A 195 -5.41 16.19 0.20
CA ARG A 195 -6.56 17.00 0.67
C ARG A 195 -6.50 18.48 0.29
N SER A 196 -5.30 19.05 0.17
CA SER A 196 -5.06 20.46 -0.15
C SER A 196 -4.53 20.70 -1.57
N TRP A 197 -4.50 19.67 -2.41
CA TRP A 197 -3.95 19.80 -3.76
C TRP A 197 -4.83 20.67 -4.66
N PRO A 198 -4.24 21.43 -5.59
CA PRO A 198 -5.02 22.10 -6.61
C PRO A 198 -5.63 21.07 -7.59
N ILE A 199 -6.76 21.45 -8.19
CA ILE A 199 -7.55 20.57 -9.08
C ILE A 199 -6.71 20.00 -10.25
N PRO A 200 -5.84 20.77 -10.93
CA PRO A 200 -5.01 20.22 -12.01
C PRO A 200 -4.14 19.03 -11.58
N GLU A 201 -3.59 19.06 -10.37
CA GLU A 201 -2.78 17.98 -9.79
C GLU A 201 -3.66 16.80 -9.40
N LEU A 202 -4.84 17.03 -8.83
CA LEU A 202 -5.81 15.97 -8.54
C LEU A 202 -6.28 15.26 -9.82
N ASN A 203 -6.48 15.99 -10.92
CA ASN A 203 -6.87 15.41 -12.20
C ASN A 203 -5.82 14.43 -12.76
N ARG A 204 -4.56 14.53 -12.31
CA ARG A 204 -3.50 13.56 -12.68
C ARG A 204 -3.67 12.21 -12.00
N LEU A 205 -4.54 12.11 -10.98
CA LEU A 205 -4.92 10.86 -10.32
C LEU A 205 -6.18 10.22 -10.95
N SER A 206 -6.55 10.61 -12.18
CA SER A 206 -7.68 10.01 -12.88
C SER A 206 -7.51 8.49 -13.02
N GLY A 207 -8.54 7.75 -12.59
CA GLY A 207 -8.56 6.29 -12.53
C GLY A 207 -7.99 5.69 -11.24
N VAL A 208 -7.57 6.52 -10.28
CA VAL A 208 -7.20 6.10 -8.91
C VAL A 208 -8.42 6.26 -7.99
N GLN A 209 -8.65 5.29 -7.09
CA GLN A 209 -9.63 5.42 -6.01
C GLN A 209 -8.96 6.05 -4.79
N LEU A 210 -9.33 7.29 -4.47
CA LEU A 210 -8.90 7.93 -3.22
C LEU A 210 -9.73 7.40 -2.05
N VAL A 211 -9.06 6.90 -1.03
CA VAL A 211 -9.67 6.32 0.17
C VAL A 211 -9.56 7.35 1.29
N VAL A 212 -10.70 7.95 1.61
CA VAL A 212 -10.77 8.94 2.69
C VAL A 212 -10.76 8.22 4.04
N TRP A 213 -9.77 8.52 4.87
CA TRP A 213 -9.66 7.91 6.20
C TRP A 213 -9.78 8.93 7.33
N ARG A 214 -10.57 8.57 8.34
CA ARG A 214 -10.76 9.32 9.58
C ARG A 214 -11.34 8.40 10.67
N TYR A 215 -10.67 8.33 11.81
CA TYR A 215 -11.11 7.52 12.97
C TYR A 215 -11.61 8.38 14.15
N GLY A 216 -11.49 9.72 14.06
CA GLY A 216 -11.95 10.74 15.01
C GLY A 216 -11.77 12.15 14.44
#